data_AF-K1SVQ7-F1
#
_entry.id   AF-K1SVQ7-F1
#
_cell.length_a   1.000
_cell.length_b   1.000
_cell.length_c   1.000
_cell.angle_alpha   90.00
_cell.angle_beta   90.00
_cell.angle_gamma   90.00
#
_symmetry.space_group_name_H-M   'P 1'
#
loop_
_entity.id
_entity.type
_entity.pdbx_description
1 polymer ?
#
loop_
_entity_poly.entity_id
_entity_poly.type
_entity_poly.pdbx_seq_one_letter_code
_entity_poly.pdbx_strand_id
1 'polypeptide(L)'
;MLSERGLQIVDKLIENNRIPITSKTLAIYLGVSERSVKTYIKEVSDFCNEHSMILERKPGIGFVADFTDQQIKQVADLKRDKKIVMSKEQRMSYIMYILLSGWDTYTLSLFSEELNVSKKVISDDINSIFKEFSKYNIRINRVAGHGVFITGDEFSIRRAMKSYCKYSIGNKVIREASDNRISVEDQELWINNFGQDNFEKSVEVIHYIEETYGIAY
;
A
#
# COMPACT_ATOMS: atom_id res chain seq x y z
N MET A 1 3.67 -11.56 -3.76
CA MET A 1 3.46 -10.11 -4.02
C MET A 1 4.83 -9.46 -4.22
N LEU A 2 5.06 -8.72 -5.32
CA LEU A 2 6.37 -8.09 -5.62
C LEU A 2 6.56 -6.74 -4.90
N SER A 3 7.74 -6.54 -4.30
CA SER A 3 8.28 -5.26 -3.81
C SER A 3 8.64 -4.34 -4.98
N GLU A 4 8.87 -3.05 -4.70
CA GLU A 4 9.30 -2.11 -5.74
C GLU A 4 10.65 -2.53 -6.36
N ARG A 5 11.59 -3.03 -5.54
CA ARG A 5 12.88 -3.54 -6.01
C ARG A 5 12.72 -4.81 -6.83
N GLY A 6 11.81 -5.70 -6.44
CA GLY A 6 11.45 -6.86 -7.26
C GLY A 6 10.85 -6.45 -8.61
N LEU A 7 9.96 -5.45 -8.62
CA LEU A 7 9.37 -4.92 -9.85
C LEU A 7 10.44 -4.32 -10.78
N GLN A 8 11.34 -3.48 -10.25
CA GLN A 8 12.47 -2.93 -11.00
C GLN A 8 13.37 -4.02 -11.62
N ILE A 9 13.57 -5.14 -10.93
CA ILE A 9 14.30 -6.30 -11.47
C ILE A 9 13.51 -6.93 -12.63
N VAL A 10 12.19 -7.12 -12.49
CA VAL A 10 11.34 -7.65 -13.57
C VAL A 10 11.40 -6.74 -14.80
N ASP A 11 11.40 -5.41 -14.63
CA ASP A 11 11.56 -4.45 -15.74
C ASP A 11 12.87 -4.68 -16.48
N LYS A 12 13.96 -4.82 -15.72
CA LYS A 12 15.28 -5.05 -16.29
C LYS A 12 15.39 -6.40 -16.99
N LEU A 13 14.71 -7.42 -16.48
CA LEU A 13 14.61 -8.74 -17.12
C LEU A 13 13.78 -8.69 -18.41
N ILE A 14 12.71 -7.88 -18.46
CA ILE A 14 11.92 -7.66 -19.68
C ILE A 14 12.76 -6.93 -20.74
N GLU A 15 13.49 -5.87 -20.35
CA GLU A 15 14.39 -5.14 -21.27
C GLU A 15 15.49 -6.03 -21.86
N ASN A 16 15.89 -7.06 -21.11
CA ASN A 16 16.93 -8.02 -21.49
C ASN A 16 16.33 -9.42 -21.68
N ASN A 17 15.09 -9.51 -22.16
CA ASN A 17 14.41 -10.79 -22.31
C ASN A 17 15.24 -11.71 -23.23
N ARG A 18 15.41 -12.97 -22.82
CA ARG A 18 16.28 -13.98 -23.47
C ARG A 18 17.78 -13.64 -23.49
N ILE A 19 18.21 -12.59 -22.81
CA ILE A 19 19.62 -12.18 -22.67
C ILE A 19 20.04 -12.33 -21.20
N PRO A 20 21.21 -12.90 -20.90
CA PRO A 20 21.66 -13.02 -19.51
C PRO A 20 21.95 -11.68 -18.85
N ILE A 21 21.49 -11.51 -17.61
CA ILE A 21 21.84 -10.38 -16.75
C ILE A 21 22.47 -10.84 -15.44
N THR A 22 23.60 -10.23 -15.07
CA THR A 22 24.34 -10.63 -13.86
C THR A 22 23.80 -9.96 -12.59
N SER A 23 24.03 -10.57 -11.42
CA SER A 23 23.75 -9.93 -10.13
C SER A 23 24.45 -8.58 -9.97
N LYS A 24 25.66 -8.44 -10.52
CA LYS A 24 26.42 -7.19 -10.51
C LYS A 24 25.74 -6.09 -11.32
N THR A 25 25.25 -6.41 -12.52
CA THR A 25 24.52 -5.47 -13.37
C THR A 25 23.22 -5.02 -12.70
N LEU A 26 22.47 -5.95 -12.11
CA LEU A 26 21.26 -5.64 -11.34
C LEU A 26 21.59 -4.78 -10.11
N ALA A 27 22.69 -5.05 -9.41
CA ALA A 27 23.13 -4.28 -8.25
C ALA A 27 23.42 -2.82 -8.61
N ILE A 28 24.15 -2.60 -9.71
CA ILE A 28 24.44 -1.26 -10.24
C ILE A 28 23.16 -0.53 -10.63
N TYR A 29 22.26 -1.20 -11.36
CA TYR A 29 20.99 -0.62 -11.81
C TYR A 29 20.09 -0.19 -10.63
N LEU A 30 20.02 -1.01 -9.59
CA LEU A 30 19.19 -0.76 -8.41
C LEU A 30 19.86 0.18 -7.39
N GLY A 31 21.17 0.40 -7.47
CA GLY A 31 21.93 1.14 -6.47
C GLY A 31 22.07 0.41 -5.13
N VAL A 32 22.16 -0.92 -5.15
CA VAL A 32 22.22 -1.78 -3.95
C VAL A 32 23.41 -2.74 -4.00
N SER A 33 23.66 -3.47 -2.91
CA SER A 33 24.69 -4.51 -2.89
C SER A 33 24.27 -5.76 -3.67
N GLU A 34 25.21 -6.51 -4.25
CA GLU A 34 24.92 -7.82 -4.88
C GLU A 34 24.28 -8.82 -3.90
N ARG A 35 24.52 -8.67 -2.59
CA ARG A 35 23.86 -9.45 -1.54
C ARG A 35 22.37 -9.14 -1.48
N SER A 36 21.99 -7.86 -1.56
CA SER A 36 20.59 -7.42 -1.58
C SER A 36 19.87 -7.90 -2.84
N VAL A 37 20.55 -7.91 -4.00
CA VAL A 37 20.01 -8.46 -5.25
C VAL A 37 19.61 -9.93 -5.09
N LYS A 38 20.38 -10.75 -4.35
CA LYS A 38 20.02 -12.16 -4.11
C LYS A 38 18.72 -12.32 -3.32
N THR A 39 18.41 -11.37 -2.43
CA THR A 39 17.14 -11.37 -1.70
C THR A 39 15.99 -11.02 -2.62
N TYR A 40 16.12 -9.93 -3.39
CA TYR A 40 15.07 -9.51 -4.32
C TYR A 40 14.88 -10.48 -5.48
N ILE A 41 15.94 -11.14 -5.97
CA ILE A 41 15.80 -12.13 -7.05
C ILE A 41 15.04 -13.37 -6.60
N LYS A 42 15.14 -13.74 -5.31
CA LYS A 42 14.34 -14.84 -4.75
C LYS A 42 12.86 -14.51 -4.83
N GLU A 43 12.50 -13.31 -4.37
CA GLU A 43 11.13 -12.79 -4.47
C GLU A 43 10.63 -12.73 -5.92
N VAL A 44 11.48 -12.29 -6.86
CA VAL A 44 11.15 -12.26 -8.29
C VAL A 44 10.97 -13.67 -8.85
N SER A 45 11.82 -14.63 -8.46
CA SER A 45 11.66 -16.03 -8.84
C SER A 45 10.33 -16.61 -8.32
N ASP A 46 9.97 -16.32 -7.08
CA ASP A 46 8.70 -16.77 -6.49
C ASP A 46 7.50 -16.19 -7.27
N PHE A 47 7.53 -14.89 -7.60
CA PHE A 47 6.52 -14.26 -8.46
C PHE A 47 6.44 -14.88 -9.86
N CYS A 48 7.59 -15.14 -10.50
CA CYS A 48 7.64 -15.76 -11.81
C CYS A 48 7.02 -17.16 -11.77
N ASN A 49 7.32 -17.95 -10.73
CA ASN A 49 6.74 -19.29 -10.55
C ASN A 49 5.21 -19.23 -10.39
N GLU A 50 4.69 -18.31 -9.58
CA GLU A 50 3.24 -18.10 -9.41
C GLU A 50 2.52 -17.77 -10.73
N HIS A 51 3.19 -17.10 -11.65
CA HIS A 51 2.62 -16.62 -12.92
C HIS A 51 3.05 -17.47 -14.13
N SER A 52 3.63 -18.65 -13.91
CA SER A 52 4.14 -19.53 -14.97
C SER A 52 5.13 -18.84 -15.93
N MET A 53 5.94 -17.92 -15.40
CA MET A 53 6.96 -17.18 -16.14
C MET A 53 8.34 -17.84 -15.94
N ILE A 54 9.13 -17.94 -17.01
CA ILE A 54 10.42 -18.61 -16.96
C ILE A 54 11.51 -17.63 -16.54
N LEU A 55 12.13 -17.87 -15.39
CA LEU A 55 13.33 -17.18 -14.92
C LEU A 55 14.38 -18.19 -14.47
N GLU A 56 15.42 -18.37 -15.29
CA GLU A 56 16.48 -19.34 -15.02
C GLU A 56 17.72 -18.67 -14.42
N ARG A 57 18.29 -19.30 -13.39
CA ARG A 57 19.62 -18.94 -12.88
C ARG A 57 20.66 -19.84 -13.53
N LYS A 58 21.56 -19.24 -14.32
CA LYS A 58 22.72 -19.92 -14.93
C LYS A 58 23.99 -19.60 -14.14
N PRO A 59 24.57 -20.56 -13.39
CA PRO A 59 25.80 -20.33 -12.62
C PRO A 59 26.91 -19.74 -13.48
N GLY A 60 27.58 -18.69 -13.00
CA GLY A 60 28.66 -18.01 -13.72
C GLY A 60 28.21 -17.09 -14.86
N ILE A 61 26.93 -17.12 -15.28
CA ILE A 61 26.42 -16.35 -16.41
C ILE A 61 25.41 -15.29 -15.96
N GLY A 62 24.53 -15.61 -15.00
CA GLY A 62 23.52 -14.69 -14.47
C GLY A 62 22.11 -15.27 -14.49
N PHE A 63 21.12 -14.39 -14.71
CA PHE A 63 19.70 -14.74 -14.81
C PHE A 63 19.22 -14.54 -16.24
N VAL A 64 18.41 -15.46 -16.73
CA VAL A 64 17.82 -15.41 -18.07
C VAL A 64 16.31 -15.53 -17.93
N ALA A 65 15.60 -14.49 -18.35
CA ALA A 65 14.15 -14.54 -18.50
C ALA A 65 13.78 -15.04 -19.89
N ASP A 66 12.68 -15.78 -20.00
CA ASP A 66 12.00 -16.06 -21.27
C ASP A 66 10.51 -15.80 -21.09
N PHE A 67 10.14 -14.52 -21.17
CA PHE A 67 8.76 -14.07 -21.03
C PHE A 67 8.10 -13.93 -22.39
N THR A 68 6.86 -14.39 -22.51
CA THR A 68 6.03 -14.17 -23.70
C THR A 68 5.47 -12.75 -23.73
N ASP A 69 5.06 -12.26 -24.91
CA ASP A 69 4.46 -10.92 -25.04
C ASP A 69 3.19 -10.77 -24.20
N GLN A 70 2.41 -11.84 -24.03
CA GLN A 70 1.23 -11.85 -23.17
C GLN A 70 1.61 -11.69 -21.70
N GLN A 71 2.66 -12.36 -21.22
CA GLN A 71 3.15 -12.23 -19.85
C GLN A 71 3.76 -10.85 -19.60
N ILE A 72 4.48 -10.30 -20.57
CA ILE A 72 5.00 -8.93 -20.49
C ILE A 72 3.83 -7.93 -20.37
N LYS A 73 2.78 -8.12 -21.17
CA LYS A 73 1.56 -7.30 -21.09
C LYS A 73 0.85 -7.46 -19.73
N GLN A 74 0.73 -8.68 -19.21
CA GLN A 74 0.17 -8.95 -17.88
C GLN A 74 0.96 -8.23 -16.78
N VAL A 75 2.30 -8.26 -16.84
CA VAL A 75 3.14 -7.50 -15.91
C VAL A 75 2.91 -5.99 -16.09
N ALA A 76 2.73 -5.49 -17.30
CA ALA A 76 2.43 -4.09 -17.57
C ALA A 76 1.04 -3.67 -17.04
N ASP A 77 0.06 -4.56 -17.08
CA ASP A 77 -1.29 -4.32 -16.54
C ASP A 77 -1.28 -4.37 -15.01
N LEU A 78 -0.59 -5.34 -14.40
CA LEU A 78 -0.31 -5.35 -12.95
C LEU A 78 0.43 -4.09 -12.48
N LYS A 79 1.36 -3.60 -13.30
CA LYS A 79 2.03 -2.32 -13.06
C LYS A 79 1.09 -1.15 -13.22
N ARG A 80 0.09 -1.20 -14.11
CA ARG A 80 -0.89 -0.14 -14.29
C ARG A 80 -1.82 -0.05 -13.08
N ASP A 81 -2.21 -1.20 -12.55
CA ASP A 81 -2.98 -1.29 -11.30
C ASP A 81 -2.14 -0.83 -10.08
N LYS A 82 -0.82 -1.07 -10.08
CA LYS A 82 0.13 -0.51 -9.10
C LYS A 82 0.56 0.95 -9.37
N LYS A 83 0.49 1.42 -10.62
CA LYS A 83 0.80 2.79 -11.10
C LYS A 83 -0.47 3.63 -11.20
N ILE A 84 -1.49 3.36 -10.40
CA ILE A 84 -2.39 4.46 -10.05
C ILE A 84 -1.51 5.43 -9.26
N VAL A 85 -0.92 6.40 -9.96
CA VAL A 85 -0.28 7.55 -9.34
C VAL A 85 -1.38 8.15 -8.49
N MET A 86 -1.30 7.92 -7.19
CA MET A 86 -2.26 8.46 -6.26
C MET A 86 -2.33 9.96 -6.52
N SER A 87 -3.54 10.48 -6.70
CA SER A 87 -3.75 11.91 -6.69
C SER A 87 -3.18 12.46 -5.38
N LYS A 88 -2.88 13.77 -5.35
CA LYS A 88 -2.44 14.40 -4.10
C LYS A 88 -3.41 14.11 -2.95
N GLU A 89 -4.72 14.09 -3.24
CA GLU A 89 -5.77 13.80 -2.27
C GLU A 89 -5.73 12.35 -1.78
N GLN A 90 -5.59 11.38 -2.68
CA GLN A 90 -5.46 9.96 -2.32
C GLN A 90 -4.20 9.73 -1.47
N ARG A 91 -3.08 10.34 -1.86
CA ARG A 91 -1.81 10.26 -1.13
C ARG A 91 -1.93 10.87 0.27
N MET A 92 -2.53 12.05 0.38
CA MET A 92 -2.80 12.68 1.68
C MET A 92 -3.73 11.83 2.52
N SER A 93 -4.78 11.23 1.93
CA SER A 93 -5.71 10.32 2.62
C SER A 93 -4.99 9.09 3.17
N TYR A 94 -4.06 8.50 2.41
CA TYR A 94 -3.24 7.38 2.88
C TYR A 94 -2.40 7.78 4.10
N ILE A 95 -1.66 8.90 4.02
CA ILE A 95 -0.84 9.39 5.14
C ILE A 95 -1.74 9.68 6.36
N MET A 96 -2.88 10.33 6.16
CA MET A 96 -3.85 10.62 7.22
C MET A 96 -4.36 9.34 7.87
N TYR A 97 -4.72 8.32 7.09
CA TYR A 97 -5.17 7.03 7.61
C TYR A 97 -4.09 6.37 8.48
N ILE A 98 -2.84 6.28 8.01
CA ILE A 98 -1.75 5.65 8.77
C ILE A 98 -1.57 6.35 10.12
N LEU A 99 -1.50 7.69 10.09
CA LEU A 99 -1.32 8.49 11.30
C LEU A 99 -2.51 8.34 12.26
N LEU A 100 -3.74 8.43 11.76
CA LEU A 100 -4.94 8.33 12.59
C LEU A 100 -5.10 6.94 13.18
N SER A 101 -4.70 5.89 12.45
CA SER A 101 -4.75 4.49 12.92
C SER A 101 -3.73 4.20 14.02
N GLY A 102 -2.92 5.17 14.44
CA GLY A 102 -2.03 5.07 15.59
C GLY A 102 -0.66 4.50 15.29
N TRP A 103 -0.30 4.31 14.01
CA TRP A 103 1.05 3.91 13.64
C TRP A 103 2.04 5.04 13.94
N ASP A 104 3.03 4.78 14.80
CA ASP A 104 3.98 5.80 15.26
C ASP A 104 5.41 5.66 14.70
N THR A 105 5.70 4.52 14.08
CA THR A 105 7.02 4.21 13.50
C THR A 105 7.17 4.57 12.02
N TYR A 106 6.16 5.20 11.41
CA TYR A 106 6.20 5.51 9.98
C TYR A 106 7.17 6.67 9.69
N THR A 107 8.23 6.37 8.94
CA THR A 107 9.23 7.39 8.57
C THR A 107 8.86 8.08 7.25
N LEU A 108 9.42 9.28 7.02
CA LEU A 108 9.33 9.93 5.70
C LEU A 108 9.88 9.06 4.58
N SER A 109 10.88 8.22 4.87
CA SER A 109 11.46 7.28 3.90
C SER A 109 10.47 6.18 3.53
N LEU A 110 9.78 5.62 4.53
CA LEU A 110 8.78 4.57 4.32
C LEU A 110 7.61 5.09 3.49
N PHE A 111 7.03 6.24 3.86
CA PHE A 111 6.00 6.89 3.06
C PHE A 111 6.46 7.21 1.63
N SER A 112 7.72 7.65 1.48
CA SER A 112 8.29 7.98 0.17
C SER A 112 8.39 6.76 -0.74
N GLU A 113 8.77 5.61 -0.17
CA GLU A 113 8.84 4.32 -0.87
C GLU A 113 7.44 3.80 -1.22
N GLU A 114 6.52 3.73 -0.25
CA GLU A 114 5.17 3.22 -0.47
C GLU A 114 4.34 4.06 -1.44
N LEU A 115 4.48 5.39 -1.38
CA LEU A 115 3.69 6.33 -2.18
C LEU A 115 4.39 6.79 -3.45
N ASN A 116 5.62 6.31 -3.70
CA ASN A 116 6.43 6.61 -4.87
C ASN A 116 6.55 8.11 -5.18
N VAL A 117 6.83 8.91 -4.14
CA VAL A 117 7.12 10.34 -4.26
C VAL A 117 8.33 10.70 -3.41
N SER A 118 8.98 11.83 -3.68
CA SER A 118 10.16 12.23 -2.89
C SER A 118 9.81 12.51 -1.43
N LYS A 119 10.78 12.33 -0.52
CA LYS A 119 10.65 12.73 0.90
C LYS A 119 10.23 14.19 1.08
N LYS A 120 10.64 15.07 0.13
CA LYS A 120 10.23 16.48 0.10
C LYS A 120 8.71 16.60 -0.10
N VAL A 121 8.14 15.86 -1.05
CA VAL A 121 6.69 15.82 -1.30
C VAL A 121 5.95 15.28 -0.08
N ILE A 122 6.40 14.17 0.51
CA ILE A 122 5.80 13.64 1.76
C ILE A 122 5.85 14.68 2.88
N SER A 123 6.98 15.36 3.06
CA SER A 123 7.11 16.40 4.07
C SER A 123 6.12 17.56 3.85
N ASP A 124 5.93 17.97 2.60
CA ASP A 124 5.00 19.05 2.24
C ASP A 124 3.53 18.62 2.41
N ASP A 125 3.22 17.36 2.11
CA ASP A 125 1.90 16.78 2.36
C ASP A 125 1.63 16.67 3.87
N ILE A 126 2.56 16.20 4.70
CA ILE A 126 2.39 16.17 6.16
C ILE A 126 2.22 17.58 6.73
N ASN A 127 2.92 18.59 6.20
CA ASN A 127 2.71 19.99 6.59
C ASN A 127 1.31 20.49 6.22
N SER A 128 0.73 19.99 5.12
CA SER A 128 -0.66 20.28 4.75
C SER A 128 -1.64 19.57 5.67
N ILE A 129 -1.39 18.29 5.98
CA ILE A 129 -2.19 17.47 6.92
C ILE A 129 -2.19 18.09 8.31
N PHE A 130 -1.08 18.64 8.78
CA PHE A 130 -0.99 19.32 10.07
C PHE A 130 -2.05 20.43 10.22
N LYS A 131 -2.29 21.21 9.16
CA LYS A 131 -3.31 22.28 9.17
C LYS A 131 -4.72 21.73 9.29
N GLU A 132 -4.99 20.59 8.64
CA GLU A 132 -6.26 19.89 8.72
C GLU A 132 -6.50 19.30 10.11
N PHE A 133 -5.51 18.62 10.67
CA PHE A 133 -5.57 17.99 12.00
C PHE A 133 -5.68 19.01 13.13
N SER A 134 -5.12 20.21 12.96
CA SER A 134 -5.26 21.30 13.92
C SER A 134 -6.72 21.71 14.16
N LYS A 135 -7.62 21.52 13.17
CA LYS A 135 -9.07 21.78 13.32
C LYS A 135 -9.75 20.84 14.33
N TYR A 136 -9.10 19.72 14.65
CA TYR A 136 -9.56 18.70 15.58
C TYR A 136 -8.70 18.68 16.86
N ASN A 137 -7.84 19.68 17.10
CA ASN A 137 -6.87 19.68 18.21
C ASN A 137 -5.88 18.50 18.17
N ILE A 138 -5.63 17.91 17.00
CA ILE A 138 -4.65 16.83 16.80
C ILE A 138 -3.31 17.44 16.39
N ARG A 139 -2.23 17.02 17.05
CA ARG A 139 -0.85 17.43 16.73
C ARG A 139 -0.12 16.33 15.99
N ILE A 140 0.80 16.71 15.11
CA ILE A 140 1.74 15.79 14.45
C ILE A 140 3.13 15.97 15.07
N ASN A 141 3.73 14.86 15.51
CA ASN A 141 5.06 14.79 16.09
C ASN A 141 6.01 14.09 15.12
N ARG A 142 7.28 14.50 15.12
CA ARG A 142 8.33 13.92 14.27
C ARG A 142 9.55 13.64 15.12
N VAL A 143 9.98 12.39 15.14
CA VAL A 143 11.16 11.95 15.90
C VAL A 143 12.13 11.26 14.95
N ALA A 144 13.34 11.80 14.85
CA ALA A 144 14.38 11.25 14.00
C ALA A 144 14.69 9.80 14.40
N GLY A 145 14.74 8.90 13.41
CA GLY A 145 14.98 7.46 13.65
C GLY A 145 13.79 6.68 14.19
N HIS A 146 12.70 7.34 14.61
CA HIS A 146 11.47 6.68 15.05
C HIS A 146 10.36 6.82 14.01
N GLY A 147 9.98 8.03 13.63
CA GLY A 147 8.91 8.23 12.67
C GLY A 147 8.11 9.52 12.86
N VAL A 148 6.93 9.52 12.27
CA VAL A 148 5.91 10.57 12.35
C VAL A 148 4.66 9.95 12.96
N PHE A 149 4.10 10.61 13.97
CA PHE A 149 2.92 10.12 14.70
C PHE A 149 2.05 11.28 15.16
N ILE A 150 0.88 10.99 15.71
CA ILE A 150 -0.05 12.00 16.20
C ILE A 150 -0.32 11.89 17.70
N THR A 151 -0.77 13.00 18.28
CA THR A 151 -1.30 13.06 19.65
C THR A 151 -2.58 13.89 19.66
N GLY A 152 -3.61 13.40 20.33
CA GLY A 152 -4.91 14.03 20.49
C GLY A 152 -5.80 13.17 21.39
N ASP A 153 -6.96 13.68 21.79
CA ASP A 153 -7.94 12.85 22.47
C ASP A 153 -8.63 11.88 21.49
N GLU A 154 -9.05 10.73 22.00
CA GLU A 154 -9.64 9.65 21.21
C GLU A 154 -10.85 10.10 20.39
N PHE A 155 -11.69 10.96 20.96
CA PHE A 155 -12.90 11.44 20.29
C PHE A 155 -12.55 12.31 19.08
N SER A 156 -11.56 13.20 19.23
CA SER A 156 -11.03 14.00 18.13
C SER A 156 -10.41 13.16 17.03
N ILE A 157 -9.64 12.12 17.38
CA ILE A 157 -9.05 11.18 16.41
C ILE A 157 -10.15 10.47 15.61
N ARG A 158 -11.16 9.90 16.28
CA ARG A 158 -12.28 9.23 15.60
C ARG A 158 -13.07 10.18 14.68
N ARG A 159 -13.29 11.42 15.11
CA ARG A 159 -13.92 12.44 14.26
C ARG A 159 -13.09 12.77 13.02
N ALA A 160 -11.77 12.85 13.16
CA ALA A 160 -10.87 13.06 12.04
C ALA A 160 -10.86 11.85 11.09
N MET A 161 -10.83 10.61 11.60
CA MET A 161 -10.94 9.39 10.78
C MET A 161 -12.18 9.42 9.89
N LYS A 162 -13.35 9.69 10.47
CA LYS A 162 -14.61 9.81 9.72
C LYS A 162 -14.53 10.87 8.60
N SER A 163 -13.78 11.94 8.82
CA SER A 163 -13.71 13.07 7.90
C SER A 163 -12.70 12.87 6.76
N TYR A 164 -11.65 12.09 6.98
CA TYR A 164 -10.48 12.02 6.11
C TYR A 164 -10.18 10.65 5.50
N CYS A 165 -10.61 9.54 6.11
CA CYS A 165 -10.38 8.18 5.58
C CYS A 165 -11.40 7.83 4.48
N LYS A 166 -11.37 8.60 3.38
CA LYS A 166 -12.38 8.58 2.30
C LYS A 166 -12.00 7.76 1.08
N TYR A 167 -10.75 7.28 1.02
CA TYR A 167 -10.25 6.45 -0.06
C TYR A 167 -9.86 5.08 0.49
N SER A 168 -10.19 4.04 -0.28
CA SER A 168 -9.83 2.66 0.04
C SER A 168 -8.33 2.45 -0.09
N ILE A 169 -7.73 1.81 0.91
CA ILE A 169 -6.31 1.45 0.90
C ILE A 169 -6.12 0.02 0.38
N GLY A 170 -7.03 -0.88 0.73
CA GLY A 170 -7.17 -2.19 0.09
C GLY A 170 -7.89 -2.13 -1.25
N ASN A 171 -7.93 -3.28 -1.93
CA ASN A 171 -8.54 -3.48 -3.24
C ASN A 171 -9.58 -4.61 -3.26
N LYS A 172 -10.13 -5.00 -2.09
CA LYS A 172 -11.24 -5.95 -2.04
C LYS A 172 -12.44 -5.31 -2.70
N VAL A 173 -13.06 -6.04 -3.63
CA VAL A 173 -14.30 -5.62 -4.29
C VAL A 173 -15.48 -6.24 -3.54
N ILE A 174 -16.42 -5.41 -3.09
CA ILE A 174 -17.65 -5.86 -2.44
C ILE A 174 -18.77 -5.77 -3.47
N ARG A 175 -19.52 -6.86 -3.64
CA ARG A 175 -20.56 -6.95 -4.68
C ARG A 175 -21.96 -6.74 -4.13
N GLU A 176 -22.16 -7.05 -2.86
CA GLU A 176 -23.45 -6.99 -2.19
C GLU A 176 -23.25 -6.44 -0.79
N ALA A 177 -24.19 -5.58 -0.38
CA ALA A 177 -24.18 -5.00 0.95
C ALA A 177 -24.63 -6.06 1.96
N SER A 178 -23.80 -6.33 2.96
CA SER A 178 -24.15 -7.22 4.09
C SER A 178 -25.18 -6.60 5.03
N ASP A 179 -25.19 -5.27 5.13
CA ASP A 179 -26.16 -4.46 5.86
C ASP A 179 -26.84 -3.44 4.93
N ASN A 180 -28.18 -3.45 4.88
CA ASN A 180 -28.97 -2.62 3.97
C ASN A 180 -28.89 -1.11 4.28
N ARG A 181 -28.40 -0.71 5.46
CA ARG A 181 -28.27 0.70 5.87
C ARG A 181 -27.04 1.37 5.28
N ILE A 182 -26.09 0.58 4.79
CA ILE A 182 -24.78 1.05 4.35
C ILE A 182 -24.64 0.71 2.86
N SER A 183 -24.27 1.71 2.06
CA SER A 183 -24.03 1.52 0.62
C SER A 183 -22.92 0.51 0.38
N VAL A 184 -22.93 -0.15 -0.79
CA VAL A 184 -21.86 -1.09 -1.17
C VAL A 184 -20.51 -0.38 -1.19
N GLU A 185 -20.49 0.87 -1.68
CA GLU A 185 -19.29 1.70 -1.75
C GLU A 185 -18.72 2.02 -0.37
N ASP A 186 -19.57 2.37 0.60
CA ASP A 186 -19.14 2.64 1.97
C ASP A 186 -18.65 1.38 2.69
N GLN A 187 -19.32 0.23 2.48
CA GLN A 187 -18.85 -1.05 3.01
C GLN A 187 -17.50 -1.42 2.42
N GLU A 188 -17.33 -1.27 1.10
CA GLU A 188 -16.06 -1.53 0.43
C GLU A 188 -14.95 -0.64 1.01
N LEU A 189 -15.22 0.65 1.20
CA LEU A 189 -14.28 1.59 1.80
C LEU A 189 -13.88 1.16 3.22
N TRP A 190 -14.85 0.85 4.08
CA TRP A 190 -14.58 0.53 5.48
C TRP A 190 -13.91 -0.83 5.64
N ILE A 191 -14.28 -1.83 4.85
CA ILE A 191 -13.64 -3.14 4.86
C ILE A 191 -12.18 -3.02 4.38
N ASN A 192 -11.92 -2.24 3.33
CA ASN A 192 -10.57 -2.06 2.81
C ASN A 192 -9.66 -1.22 3.72
N ASN A 193 -10.24 -0.37 4.58
CA ASN A 193 -9.47 0.47 5.50
C ASN A 193 -9.35 -0.14 6.90
N PHE A 194 -10.40 -0.77 7.42
CA PHE A 194 -10.47 -1.19 8.82
C PHE A 194 -10.60 -2.71 9.00
N GLY A 195 -10.73 -3.47 7.91
CA GLY A 195 -10.84 -4.93 7.94
C GLY A 195 -12.27 -5.43 8.03
N GLN A 196 -12.51 -6.57 7.41
CA GLN A 196 -13.84 -7.20 7.32
C GLN A 196 -14.36 -7.61 8.70
N ASP A 197 -13.56 -8.31 9.49
CA ASP A 197 -13.95 -8.77 10.83
C ASP A 197 -14.36 -7.60 11.75
N ASN A 198 -13.69 -6.46 11.65
CA ASN A 198 -14.01 -5.27 12.46
C ASN A 198 -15.32 -4.63 12.00
N PHE A 199 -15.54 -4.60 10.69
CA PHE A 199 -16.79 -4.12 10.11
C PHE A 199 -17.97 -5.01 10.53
N GLU A 200 -17.86 -6.33 10.35
CA GLU A 200 -18.91 -7.29 10.70
C GLU A 200 -19.25 -7.24 12.20
N LYS A 201 -18.25 -7.21 13.08
CA LYS A 201 -18.48 -7.02 14.53
C LYS A 201 -19.21 -5.72 14.86
N SER A 202 -18.95 -4.65 14.11
CA SER A 202 -19.63 -3.37 14.33
C SER A 202 -21.11 -3.48 13.96
N VAL A 203 -21.43 -4.16 12.86
CA VAL A 203 -22.81 -4.45 12.43
C VAL A 203 -23.52 -5.34 13.45
N GLU A 204 -22.87 -6.40 13.92
CA GLU A 204 -23.41 -7.30 14.96
C GLU A 204 -23.77 -6.55 16.24
N VAL A 205 -22.89 -5.65 16.70
CA VAL A 205 -23.15 -4.84 17.90
C VAL A 205 -24.35 -3.90 17.70
N ILE A 206 -24.51 -3.32 16.51
CA ILE A 206 -25.66 -2.47 16.21
C ILE A 206 -26.95 -3.31 16.27
N HIS A 207 -26.99 -4.46 15.60
CA HIS A 207 -28.16 -5.35 15.64
C HIS A 207 -28.50 -5.79 17.07
N TYR A 208 -27.49 -6.15 17.87
CA TYR A 208 -27.69 -6.51 19.27
C TYR A 208 -28.34 -5.38 20.09
N ILE A 209 -27.90 -4.13 19.90
CA ILE A 209 -28.49 -2.97 20.57
C ILE A 209 -29.93 -2.76 20.09
N GLU A 210 -30.19 -2.86 18.80
CA GLU A 210 -31.53 -2.68 18.23
C GLU A 210 -32.53 -3.70 18.78
N GLU A 211 -32.16 -4.97 18.82
CA GLU A 211 -32.97 -6.03 19.42
C GLU A 211 -33.22 -5.78 20.91
N THR A 212 -32.17 -5.39 21.66
CA THR A 212 -32.25 -5.16 23.11
C THR A 212 -33.21 -4.03 23.47
N TYR A 213 -33.24 -2.96 22.66
CA TYR A 213 -34.04 -1.77 22.94
C TYR A 213 -35.31 -1.65 22.07
N GLY A 214 -35.61 -2.65 21.23
CA GLY A 214 -36.78 -2.65 20.36
C GLY A 214 -36.75 -1.54 19.32
N ILE A 215 -35.58 -1.18 18.81
CA ILE A 215 -35.40 -0.16 17.78
C ILE A 215 -35.59 -0.83 16.42
N ALA A 216 -36.62 -0.44 15.68
CA ALA A 216 -36.86 -0.91 14.31
C ALA A 216 -36.32 0.12 13.31
N TYR A 217 -35.60 -0.36 12.29
CA TYR A 217 -35.12 0.41 11.14
C TYR A 217 -35.78 -0.07 9.85
#